data_AF-A0AAU3UFA4-F1
#
_entry.id   AF-A0AAU3UFA4-F1
#
_cell.length_a   1.000
_cell.length_b   1.000
_cell.length_c   1.000
_cell.angle_alpha   90.00
_cell.angle_beta   90.00
_cell.angle_gamma   90.00
#
_symmetry.space_group_name_H-M   'P 1'
#
loop_
_entity.id
_entity.type
_entity.pdbx_description
1 polymer ?
#
loop_
_entity_poly.entity_id
_entity_poly.type
_entity_poly.pdbx_seq_one_letter_code
_entity_poly.pdbx_strand_id
1 'polypeptide(L)' 'MINQRPKGTWFKSSRSEGSRACVEVCLDDEVVGVRDSKAPGGPELSFTGEQWDSFLDSGIWKR' A
#
# COMPACT_ATOMS: atom_id res chain seq x y z
N MET A 1 6.89 8.45 7.94
CA MET A 1 6.93 8.26 6.47
C MET A 1 8.39 8.27 6.08
N ILE A 2 8.83 7.23 5.38
CA ILE A 2 10.19 7.16 4.84
C ILE A 2 10.21 7.77 3.45
N ASN A 3 11.26 8.52 3.09
CA ASN A 3 11.36 9.19 1.79
C ASN A 3 11.91 8.26 0.68
N GLN A 4 11.70 6.94 0.84
CA GLN A 4 12.13 5.90 -0.09
C GLN A 4 10.90 5.37 -0.83
N ARG A 5 11.06 5.13 -2.13
CA ARG A 5 10.02 4.56 -2.99
C ARG A 5 10.24 3.05 -3.11
N PRO A 6 9.19 2.22 -3.01
CA PRO A 6 9.34 0.78 -3.13
C PRO A 6 9.77 0.38 -4.55
N LYS A 7 10.66 -0.61 -4.66
CA LYS A 7 11.18 -1.14 -5.91
C LYS A 7 10.59 -2.51 -6.20
N GLY A 8 9.30 -2.57 -6.45
CA GLY A 8 8.59 -3.82 -6.70
C GLY A 8 7.43 -3.68 -7.68
N THR A 9 6.71 -4.78 -7.87
CA THR A 9 5.51 -4.82 -8.70
C THR A 9 4.31 -4.32 -7.90
N TRP A 10 3.65 -3.28 -8.43
CA TRP A 10 2.37 -2.82 -7.91
C TRP A 10 1.26 -3.80 -8.28
N PHE A 11 0.45 -4.19 -7.31
CA PHE A 11 -0.73 -5.00 -7.54
C PHE A 11 -1.97 -4.38 -6.90
N LYS A 12 -3.10 -4.53 -7.58
CA LYS A 12 -4.38 -3.96 -7.17
C LYS A 12 -5.05 -4.86 -6.13
N SER A 13 -5.66 -4.25 -5.11
CA SER A 13 -6.43 -4.98 -4.11
C SER A 13 -7.66 -5.68 -4.72
N SER A 14 -7.91 -6.92 -4.29
CA SER A 14 -9.15 -7.65 -4.64
C SER A 14 -10.40 -7.03 -4.02
N ARG A 15 -10.25 -6.20 -2.98
CA ARG A 15 -11.36 -5.45 -2.34
C ARG A 15 -11.71 -4.16 -3.08
N SER A 16 -10.98 -3.82 -4.15
CA SER A 16 -11.24 -2.66 -5.00
C SER A 16 -12.32 -2.95 -6.05
N GLU A 17 -13.44 -3.55 -5.63
CA GLU A 17 -14.59 -3.77 -6.50
C GLU A 17 -15.32 -2.44 -6.79
N GLY A 18 -15.65 -2.23 -8.06
CA GLY A 18 -16.32 -1.02 -8.53
C GLY A 18 -15.39 0.20 -8.70
N SER A 19 -16.00 1.37 -8.95
CA SER A 19 -15.29 2.56 -9.40
C SER A 19 -14.78 3.49 -8.28
N ARG A 20 -14.90 3.14 -7.00
CA ARG A 20 -14.79 4.13 -5.91
C ARG A 20 -13.64 3.92 -4.89
N ALA A 21 -13.05 2.73 -4.78
CA ALA A 21 -12.00 2.46 -3.79
C ALA A 21 -10.86 1.62 -4.39
N CYS A 22 -10.10 2.22 -5.32
CA CYS A 22 -9.01 1.53 -6.01
C CYS A 22 -7.68 1.77 -5.28
N VAL A 23 -7.16 0.75 -4.62
CA VAL A 23 -5.86 0.80 -3.93
C VAL A 23 -4.91 -0.19 -4.58
N GLU A 24 -3.68 0.25 -4.79
CA GLU A 24 -2.55 -0.62 -5.16
C GLU A 24 -1.53 -0.65 -4.02
N VAL A 25 -0.90 -1.81 -3.86
CA VAL A 25 0.19 -2.05 -2.91
C VAL A 25 1.40 -2.54 -3.68
N CYS A 26 2.58 -2.12 -3.22
CA CYS A 26 3.87 -2.66 -3.66
C CYS A 26 4.58 -3.20 -2.43
N LEU A 27 4.90 -4.50 -2.46
CA LEU A 27 5.70 -5.15 -1.42
C LEU A 27 7.14 -5.24 -1.94
N ASP A 28 8.03 -4.51 -1.28
CA ASP A 28 9.47 -4.54 -1.47
C ASP A 28 10.12 -4.93 -0.14
N ASP A 29 11.36 -5.44 -0.19
CA ASP A 29 12.01 -6.04 0.99
C ASP A 29 12.23 -5.02 2.12
N GLU A 30 12.41 -3.74 1.77
CA GLU A 30 12.65 -2.65 2.73
C GLU A 30 11.41 -1.76 2.96
N VAL A 31 10.52 -1.68 1.97
CA VAL A 31 9.46 -0.66 1.91
C VAL A 31 8.15 -1.24 1.41
N VAL A 32 7.06 -0.93 2.10
CA VAL A 32 5.72 -1.15 1.58
C VAL A 32 5.13 0.18 1.08
N GLY A 33 4.75 0.20 -0.19
CA GLY A 33 4.08 1.35 -0.80
C GLY A 33 2.58 1.15 -0.94
N VAL A 34 1.81 2.20 -0.69
CA VAL A 34 0.37 2.24 -0.91
C VAL A 34 0.01 3.47 -1.73
N ARG A 35 -0.77 3.29 -2.80
CA ARG A 35 -1.22 4.40 -3.67
C ARG A 35 -2.64 4.21 -4.18
N ASP A 36 -3.20 5.30 -4.71
CA ASP A 36 -4.45 5.27 -5.48
C ASP A 36 -4.18 4.69 -6.88
N SER A 37 -4.86 3.59 -7.24
CA SER A 37 -4.70 2.98 -8.57
C SER A 37 -5.15 3.91 -9.71
N LYS A 38 -6.00 4.91 -9.43
CA LYS A 38 -6.52 5.86 -10.43
C LYS A 38 -5.55 7.00 -10.72
N ALA A 39 -4.54 7.19 -9.88
CA ALA A 39 -3.51 8.20 -10.09
C ALA A 39 -2.10 7.58 -10.01
N PRO A 40 -1.73 6.66 -10.93
CA PRO A 40 -0.37 6.14 -10.98
C PRO A 40 0.62 7.29 -11.20
N GLY A 41 1.52 7.52 -10.23
CA GLY A 41 2.46 8.64 -10.23
C GLY A 41 2.07 9.83 -9.34
N GLY A 42 0.88 9.80 -8.73
CA GLY A 42 0.49 10.71 -7.65
C GLY A 42 1.19 10.38 -6.31
N PRO A 43 0.77 11.03 -5.21
CA PRO A 43 1.31 10.76 -3.88
C PRO A 43 1.19 9.29 -3.48
N GLU A 44 2.26 8.77 -2.88
CA GLU A 44 2.32 7.41 -2.33
C GLU A 44 2.66 7.47 -0.83
N LEU A 45 2.09 6.53 -0.08
CA LEU A 45 2.47 6.31 1.31
C LEU A 45 3.53 5.20 1.35
N SER A 46 4.65 5.46 2.01
CA SER A 46 5.73 4.50 2.22
C SER A 46 5.91 4.17 3.70
N PHE A 47 5.94 2.88 3.99
CA PHE A 47 6.11 2.30 5.32
C PHE A 47 7.33 1.37 5.33
N THR A 48 7.98 1.20 6.48
CA THR A 48 8.91 0.08 6.66
C THR A 48 8.12 -1.24 6.75
N GLY A 49 8.79 -2.38 6.54
CA GLY A 49 8.18 -3.71 6.76
C GLY A 49 7.58 -3.84 8.16
N GLU A 50 8.31 -3.43 9.21
CA GLU A 50 7.84 -3.48 10.61
C GLU A 50 6.57 -2.64 10.86
N GLN A 51 6.47 -1.47 10.23
CA GLN A 51 5.26 -0.63 10.33
C GLN A 51 4.06 -1.29 9.64
N TRP A 52 4.31 -1.96 8.52
CA TRP A 52 3.28 -2.70 7.80
C TRP A 52 2.78 -3.90 8.60
N ASP A 53 3.70 -4.68 9.17
CA ASP A 53 3.36 -5.83 10.03
C ASP A 53 2.56 -5.38 11.26
N SER A 54 2.99 -4.30 11.94
CA SER A 54 2.25 -3.71 13.05
C SER A 54 0.84 -3.29 12.67
N PHE A 55 0.65 -2.74 11.46
CA PHE A 55 -0.68 -2.39 10.96
C PHE A 55 -1.55 -3.64 10.74
N LEU A 56 -1.00 -4.71 10.17
CA LEU A 56 -1.71 -5.96 9.96
C LEU A 56 -2.11 -6.62 11.29
N ASP A 57 -1.20 -6.64 12.25
CA ASP A 57 -1.40 -7.21 13.59
C ASP A 57 -2.41 -6.42 14.43
N SER A 58 -2.48 -5.10 14.24
CA SER A 58 -3.43 -4.24 14.97
C SER A 58 -4.89 -4.65 14.79
N GLY A 59 -5.23 -5.34 13.69
CA GLY A 59 -6.60 -5.75 13.40
C GLY A 59 -7.58 -4.62 13.09
N ILE A 60 -7.13 -3.36 13.02
CA ILE A 60 -7.99 -2.18 12.77
C ILE A 60 -8.73 -2.25 11.42
N TRP A 61 -8.22 -3.05 10.49
CA TRP A 61 -8.80 -3.30 9.17
C TRP A 61 -9.93 -4.34 9.19
N LYS A 62 -10.09 -5.11 10.27
CA LYS A 62 -11.20 -6.06 10.44
C LYS A 62 -12.44 -5.26 10.86
N ARG A 63 -13.43 -5.18 9.96
CA ARG A 63 -14.79 -4.74 10.27
C ARG A 63 -15.59 -5.83 10.97
#